data_AF-A0A7L2Z763-F1
#
_entry.id   AF-A0A7L2Z763-F1
#
_cell.length_a   1.000
_cell.length_b   1.000
_cell.length_c   1.000
_cell.angle_alpha   90.00
_cell.angle_beta   90.00
_cell.angle_gamma   90.00
#
_symmetry.space_group_name_H-M   'P 1'
#
loop_
_entity.id
_entity.type
_entity.pdbx_description
1 polymer ?
#
loop_
_entity_poly.entity_id
_entity_poly.type
_entity_poly.pdbx_seq_one_letter_code
_entity_poly.pdbx_strand_id
1 'polypeptide(L)'
;QNNIEKATFVKVYLISQGRLPLVNLNDVIDTVAGYDQKEDILWMLLHSFYHTRIVSHENTGVLKRMDWLLDLMGRIRSLAYKSTPLQNVDVKERIDFFLWLFAASVVAWADHGAPLLLGLSANWSLWKHQMILSELSEDHIGKHPTDKAAVQETLTLLPSSISLLLAKEPWKEQTPKFIDWLINMMESPKEALSESSTDLLKVTLLALRSLTEFKKKAVWTRAYGW
;
A
#
# COMPACT_ATOMS: atom_id res chain seq x y z
N GLN A 1 23.46 2.65 -6.06
CA GLN A 1 22.08 3.11 -6.29
C GLN A 1 21.38 2.26 -7.35
N ASN A 2 21.84 2.26 -8.62
CA ASN A 2 21.24 1.51 -9.74
C ASN A 2 21.04 -0.02 -9.52
N ASN A 3 21.81 -0.66 -8.64
CA ASN A 3 21.68 -2.10 -8.35
C ASN A 3 20.46 -2.44 -7.47
N ILE A 4 20.04 -1.52 -6.58
CA ILE A 4 18.89 -1.77 -5.68
C ILE A 4 17.59 -1.71 -6.48
N GLU A 5 17.38 -0.68 -7.31
CA GLU A 5 16.23 -0.56 -8.20
C GLU A 5 16.07 -1.78 -9.11
N LYS A 6 17.18 -2.22 -9.74
CA LYS A 6 17.17 -3.40 -10.62
C LYS A 6 16.85 -4.69 -9.87
N ALA A 7 17.46 -4.90 -8.70
CA ALA A 7 17.19 -6.07 -7.86
C ALA A 7 15.74 -6.08 -7.34
N THR A 8 15.23 -4.92 -6.93
CA THR A 8 13.84 -4.73 -6.50
C THR A 8 12.88 -5.04 -7.65
N PHE A 9 13.09 -4.45 -8.83
CA PHE A 9 12.29 -4.71 -10.02
C PHE A 9 12.21 -6.21 -10.33
N VAL A 10 13.35 -6.91 -10.36
CA VAL A 10 13.37 -8.36 -10.64
C VAL A 10 12.57 -9.13 -9.59
N LYS A 11 12.75 -8.83 -8.30
CA LYS A 11 12.03 -9.51 -7.22
C LYS A 11 10.52 -9.26 -7.30
N VAL A 12 10.09 -8.00 -7.40
CA VAL A 12 8.66 -7.66 -7.44
C VAL A 12 8.00 -8.17 -8.72
N TYR A 13 8.73 -8.20 -9.85
CA TYR A 13 8.26 -8.85 -11.06
C TYR A 13 7.99 -10.35 -10.83
N LEU A 14 8.96 -11.09 -10.29
CA LEU A 14 8.79 -12.53 -10.03
C LEU A 14 7.65 -12.83 -9.06
N ILE A 15 7.49 -12.01 -8.01
CA ILE A 15 6.37 -12.11 -7.07
C ILE A 15 5.04 -11.83 -7.79
N SER A 16 4.98 -10.78 -8.62
CA SER A 16 3.77 -10.41 -9.35
C SER A 16 3.28 -11.49 -10.31
N GLN A 17 4.18 -12.33 -10.80
CA GLN A 17 3.88 -13.47 -11.66
C GLN A 17 3.61 -14.77 -10.88
N GLY A 18 3.59 -14.73 -9.55
CA GLY A 18 3.39 -15.89 -8.68
C GLY A 18 4.58 -16.85 -8.59
N ARG A 19 5.72 -16.52 -9.21
CA ARG A 19 6.95 -17.35 -9.19
C ARG A 19 7.66 -17.32 -7.85
N LEU A 20 7.42 -16.27 -7.07
CA LEU A 20 7.84 -16.15 -5.68
C LEU A 20 6.60 -15.89 -4.80
N PRO A 21 6.57 -16.38 -3.56
CA PRO A 21 5.52 -16.08 -2.59
C PRO A 21 5.36 -14.58 -2.31
N LEU A 22 4.13 -14.12 -2.08
CA LEU A 22 3.85 -12.72 -1.75
C LEU A 22 4.60 -12.24 -0.49
N VAL A 23 4.84 -13.14 0.48
CA VAL A 23 5.57 -12.83 1.71
C VAL A 23 7.01 -12.32 1.45
N ASN A 24 7.60 -12.68 0.30
CA ASN A 24 8.93 -12.19 -0.08
C ASN A 24 8.96 -10.68 -0.36
N LEU A 25 7.80 -10.02 -0.47
CA LEU A 25 7.73 -8.55 -0.49
C LEU A 25 8.24 -7.93 0.81
N ASN A 26 8.13 -8.63 1.94
CA ASN A 26 8.62 -8.12 3.22
C ASN A 26 10.13 -7.90 3.17
N ASP A 27 10.89 -8.85 2.61
CA ASP A 27 12.34 -8.69 2.44
C ASP A 27 12.70 -7.52 1.52
N VAL A 28 11.89 -7.30 0.47
CA VAL A 28 12.07 -6.16 -0.44
C VAL A 28 11.81 -4.86 0.32
N ILE A 29 10.70 -4.76 1.05
CA ILE A 29 10.29 -3.58 1.83
C ILE A 29 11.31 -3.27 2.92
N ASP A 30 11.78 -4.27 3.66
CA ASP A 30 12.76 -4.09 4.73
C ASP A 30 14.12 -3.64 4.16
N THR A 31 14.49 -4.09 2.95
CA THR A 31 15.70 -3.63 2.24
C THR A 31 15.59 -2.17 1.79
N VAL A 32 14.42 -1.75 1.31
CA VAL A 32 14.22 -0.40 0.71
C VAL A 32 13.70 0.64 1.70
N ALA A 33 13.29 0.25 2.91
CA ALA A 33 12.78 1.18 3.93
C ALA A 33 13.80 2.27 4.32
N GLY A 34 15.10 2.00 4.18
CA GLY A 34 16.20 2.95 4.38
C GLY A 34 16.76 3.58 3.10
N TYR A 35 16.08 3.43 1.95
CA TYR A 35 16.51 3.99 0.67
C TYR A 35 15.87 5.36 0.42
N ASP A 36 16.62 6.31 -0.15
CA ASP A 36 16.15 7.69 -0.31
C ASP A 36 15.07 7.86 -1.40
N GLN A 37 15.13 7.06 -2.48
CA GLN A 37 14.18 7.15 -3.61
C GLN A 37 13.00 6.19 -3.42
N LYS A 38 12.16 6.50 -2.43
CA LYS A 38 11.03 5.65 -2.03
C LYS A 38 9.91 5.60 -3.07
N GLU A 39 9.71 6.68 -3.83
CA GLU A 39 8.63 6.78 -4.82
C GLU A 39 8.82 5.82 -6.00
N ASP A 40 10.04 5.73 -6.54
CA ASP A 40 10.35 4.85 -7.67
C ASP A 40 10.09 3.39 -7.29
N ILE A 41 10.47 3.02 -6.07
CA ILE A 41 10.24 1.69 -5.50
C ILE A 41 8.76 1.44 -5.24
N LEU A 42 8.05 2.42 -4.68
CA LEU A 42 6.60 2.34 -4.46
C LEU A 42 5.84 2.15 -5.77
N TRP A 43 6.28 2.79 -6.85
CA TRP A 43 5.67 2.61 -8.16
C TRP A 43 5.86 1.18 -8.67
N MET A 44 7.07 0.62 -8.54
CA MET A 44 7.32 -0.79 -8.89
C MET A 44 6.46 -1.75 -8.03
N LEU A 45 6.28 -1.45 -6.74
CA LEU A 45 5.43 -2.21 -5.83
C LEU A 45 3.95 -2.08 -6.18
N LEU A 46 3.46 -0.89 -6.53
CA LEU A 46 2.10 -0.64 -6.98
C LEU A 46 1.76 -1.48 -8.22
N HIS A 47 2.66 -1.50 -9.22
CA HIS A 47 2.55 -2.39 -10.37
C HIS A 47 2.52 -3.86 -9.96
N SER A 48 3.43 -4.28 -9.07
CA SER A 48 3.44 -5.64 -8.56
C SER A 48 2.11 -6.01 -7.89
N PHE A 49 1.59 -5.18 -6.99
CA PHE A 49 0.31 -5.40 -6.33
C PHE A 49 -0.83 -5.56 -7.34
N TYR A 50 -0.90 -4.69 -8.35
CA TYR A 50 -1.93 -4.81 -9.39
C TYR A 50 -1.81 -6.12 -10.16
N HIS A 51 -0.60 -6.52 -10.52
CA HIS A 51 -0.36 -7.77 -11.22
C HIS A 51 -0.62 -9.02 -10.37
N THR A 52 -0.34 -9.01 -9.05
CA THR A 52 -0.70 -10.13 -8.15
C THR A 52 -2.20 -10.38 -8.10
N ARG A 53 -3.03 -9.38 -8.45
CA ARG A 53 -4.47 -9.52 -8.57
C ARG A 53 -4.88 -10.10 -9.93
N ILE A 54 -4.24 -9.66 -11.02
CA ILE A 54 -4.57 -10.10 -12.38
C ILE A 54 -4.08 -11.54 -12.62
N VAL A 55 -2.85 -11.83 -12.20
CA VAL A 55 -2.22 -13.13 -12.36
C VAL A 55 -2.65 -14.00 -11.19
N SER A 56 -3.68 -14.82 -11.43
CA SER A 56 -4.14 -15.80 -10.45
C SER A 56 -3.10 -16.90 -10.29
N HIS A 57 -2.50 -16.98 -9.11
CA HIS A 57 -1.55 -18.04 -8.73
C HIS A 57 -1.76 -18.40 -7.26
N GLU A 58 -1.43 -19.63 -6.87
CA GLU A 58 -1.52 -20.09 -5.47
C GLU A 58 -0.71 -19.22 -4.48
N ASN A 59 0.35 -18.60 -4.99
CA ASN A 59 1.28 -17.75 -4.23
C ASN A 59 0.79 -16.29 -4.07
N THR A 60 -0.17 -15.85 -4.89
CA THR A 60 -0.68 -14.47 -4.95
C THR A 60 -2.21 -14.40 -4.85
N GLY A 61 -2.85 -15.52 -4.53
CA GLY A 61 -4.30 -15.64 -4.38
C GLY A 61 -4.86 -14.66 -3.34
N VAL A 62 -6.18 -14.43 -3.39
CA VAL A 62 -6.84 -13.43 -2.54
C VAL A 62 -6.57 -13.61 -1.04
N LEU A 63 -6.50 -14.86 -0.56
CA LEU A 63 -6.16 -15.16 0.83
C LEU A 63 -4.72 -14.76 1.16
N LYS A 64 -3.75 -14.99 0.26
CA LYS A 64 -2.36 -14.57 0.46
C LYS A 64 -2.23 -13.05 0.52
N ARG A 65 -2.95 -12.34 -0.36
CA ARG A 65 -3.02 -10.87 -0.35
C ARG A 65 -3.64 -10.33 0.93
N MET A 66 -4.70 -10.99 1.41
CA MET A 66 -5.35 -10.64 2.67
C MET A 66 -4.44 -10.86 3.88
N ASP A 67 -3.82 -12.03 3.99
CA ASP A 67 -2.87 -12.35 5.06
C ASP A 67 -1.71 -11.35 5.08
N TRP A 68 -1.17 -11.01 3.91
CA TRP A 68 -0.08 -10.05 3.78
C TRP A 68 -0.49 -8.63 4.20
N LEU A 69 -1.70 -8.17 3.81
CA LEU A 69 -2.18 -6.84 4.20
C LEU A 69 -2.42 -6.74 5.70
N LEU A 70 -2.95 -7.80 6.32
CA LEU A 70 -3.15 -7.87 7.76
C LEU A 70 -1.81 -7.89 8.52
N ASP A 71 -0.78 -8.58 8.00
CA ASP A 71 0.58 -8.51 8.55
C ASP A 71 1.15 -7.09 8.46
N LEU A 72 0.99 -6.42 7.31
CA LEU A 72 1.42 -5.04 7.11
C LEU A 72 0.76 -4.09 8.12
N MET A 73 -0.56 -4.20 8.32
CA MET A 73 -1.29 -3.44 9.35
C MET A 73 -0.70 -3.69 10.75
N GLY A 74 -0.39 -4.95 11.07
CA GLY A 74 0.27 -5.33 12.32
C GLY A 74 1.64 -4.68 12.49
N ARG A 75 2.46 -4.66 11.44
CA ARG A 75 3.79 -4.01 11.42
C ARG A 75 3.68 -2.50 11.63
N ILE A 76 2.77 -1.83 10.91
CA ILE A 76 2.53 -0.37 11.06
C ILE A 76 2.15 -0.04 12.50
N ARG A 77 1.20 -0.79 13.07
CA ARG A 77 0.80 -0.61 14.48
C ARG A 77 1.98 -0.84 15.43
N SER A 78 2.77 -1.89 15.22
CA SER A 78 3.94 -2.15 16.06
C SER A 78 4.94 -1.00 16.03
N LEU A 79 5.18 -0.41 14.86
CA LEU A 79 6.05 0.77 14.70
C LEU A 79 5.50 1.99 15.45
N ALA A 80 4.21 2.29 15.26
CA ALA A 80 3.57 3.45 15.90
C ALA A 80 3.64 3.39 17.44
N TYR A 81 3.41 2.22 18.04
CA TYR A 81 3.44 2.05 19.50
C TYR A 81 4.84 1.89 20.08
N LYS A 82 5.85 1.56 19.26
CA LYS A 82 7.27 1.52 19.66
C LYS A 82 7.97 2.87 19.48
N SER A 83 7.33 3.85 18.85
CA SER A 83 7.90 5.18 18.64
C SER A 83 8.18 5.85 20.00
N THR A 84 9.43 6.24 20.23
CA THR A 84 9.85 6.94 21.45
C THR A 84 10.22 8.39 21.11
N PRO A 85 9.95 9.37 22.00
CA PRO A 85 10.15 10.80 21.73
C PRO A 85 11.51 11.20 21.14
N LEU A 86 12.58 10.45 21.45
CA LEU A 86 13.96 10.72 21.06
C LEU A 86 14.37 10.16 19.68
N GLN A 87 13.62 9.21 19.10
CA GLN A 87 13.92 8.56 17.81
C GLN A 87 12.89 8.91 16.70
N ASN A 88 12.02 9.89 16.95
CA ASN A 88 10.77 10.04 16.22
C ASN A 88 10.87 10.35 14.72
N VAL A 89 11.90 11.04 14.23
CA VAL A 89 11.92 11.50 12.81
C VAL A 89 12.03 10.33 11.82
N ASP A 90 13.01 9.43 11.99
CA ASP A 90 13.17 8.24 11.12
C ASP A 90 11.99 7.26 11.25
N VAL A 91 11.46 7.10 12.47
CA VAL A 91 10.31 6.21 12.71
C VAL A 91 9.06 6.73 12.02
N LYS A 92 8.83 8.04 12.03
CA LYS A 92 7.68 8.69 11.40
C LYS A 92 7.72 8.56 9.88
N GLU A 93 8.86 8.85 9.26
CA GLU A 93 9.05 8.66 7.82
C GLU A 93 8.87 7.19 7.41
N ARG A 94 9.28 6.24 8.26
CA ARG A 94 9.05 4.82 8.04
C ARG A 94 7.57 4.48 8.13
N ILE A 95 6.85 4.99 9.13
CA ILE A 95 5.39 4.76 9.24
C ILE A 95 4.67 5.35 8.03
N ASP A 96 5.02 6.57 7.61
CA ASP A 96 4.44 7.22 6.43
C ASP A 96 4.67 6.38 5.16
N PHE A 97 5.88 5.85 4.97
CA PHE A 97 6.18 4.92 3.87
C PHE A 97 5.33 3.64 3.91
N PHE A 98 5.17 3.02 5.09
CA PHE A 98 4.34 1.82 5.22
C PHE A 98 2.84 2.11 5.02
N LEU A 99 2.35 3.29 5.43
CA LEU A 99 1.00 3.73 5.13
C LEU A 99 0.80 3.95 3.63
N TRP A 100 1.82 4.41 2.92
CA TRP A 100 1.80 4.53 1.47
C TRP A 100 1.75 3.15 0.78
N LEU A 101 2.50 2.18 1.28
CA LEU A 101 2.41 0.78 0.83
C LEU A 101 1.01 0.19 1.08
N PHE A 102 0.44 0.47 2.24
CA PHE A 102 -0.93 0.08 2.56
C PHE A 102 -1.90 0.68 1.54
N ALA A 103 -1.80 1.99 1.27
CA ALA A 103 -2.64 2.67 0.29
C ALA A 103 -2.51 2.06 -1.12
N ALA A 104 -1.29 1.91 -1.61
CA ALA A 104 -0.99 1.33 -2.91
C ALA A 104 -1.57 -0.10 -3.06
N SER A 105 -1.41 -0.94 -2.03
CA SER A 105 -1.95 -2.31 -2.05
C SER A 105 -3.48 -2.34 -2.03
N VAL A 106 -4.13 -1.49 -1.22
CA VAL A 106 -5.59 -1.39 -1.16
C VAL A 106 -6.14 -0.89 -2.49
N VAL A 107 -5.56 0.17 -3.07
CA VAL A 107 -5.96 0.71 -4.39
C VAL A 107 -5.81 -0.34 -5.48
N ALA A 108 -4.67 -1.06 -5.50
CA ALA A 108 -4.40 -2.10 -6.47
C ALA A 108 -5.34 -3.31 -6.36
N TRP A 109 -5.83 -3.62 -5.16
CA TRP A 109 -6.63 -4.82 -4.90
C TRP A 109 -8.14 -4.57 -4.86
N ALA A 110 -8.55 -3.34 -4.54
CA ALA A 110 -9.93 -2.92 -4.44
C ALA A 110 -10.67 -3.15 -5.75
N ASP A 111 -10.19 -2.63 -6.88
CA ASP A 111 -10.82 -2.81 -8.18
C ASP A 111 -9.82 -2.75 -9.36
N HIS A 112 -10.34 -2.74 -10.59
CA HIS A 112 -9.54 -2.52 -11.80
C HIS A 112 -9.51 -1.05 -12.22
N GLY A 113 -10.51 -0.25 -11.81
CA GLY A 113 -10.71 1.10 -12.31
C GLY A 113 -9.60 2.04 -11.84
N ALA A 114 -9.30 2.04 -10.53
CA ALA A 114 -8.31 2.92 -9.96
C ALA A 114 -6.89 2.66 -10.53
N PRO A 115 -6.37 1.42 -10.60
CA PRO A 115 -5.07 1.17 -11.23
C PRO A 115 -4.98 1.64 -12.69
N LEU A 116 -6.03 1.43 -13.49
CA LEU A 116 -6.05 1.88 -14.89
C LEU A 116 -6.05 3.41 -15.01
N LEU A 117 -6.78 4.11 -14.14
CA LEU A 117 -6.77 5.58 -14.07
C LEU A 117 -5.40 6.14 -13.68
N LEU A 118 -4.66 5.41 -12.85
CA LEU A 118 -3.27 5.70 -12.48
C LEU A 118 -2.26 5.35 -13.58
N GLY A 119 -2.71 4.85 -14.73
CA GLY A 119 -1.85 4.49 -15.86
C GLY A 119 -1.19 3.11 -15.75
N LEU A 120 -1.61 2.26 -14.81
CA LEU A 120 -1.09 0.90 -14.72
C LEU A 120 -1.57 0.03 -15.89
N SER A 121 -0.66 -0.74 -16.46
CA SER A 121 -0.97 -1.72 -17.50
C SER A 121 -1.18 -3.11 -16.90
N ALA A 122 -2.05 -3.91 -17.54
CA ALA A 122 -2.22 -5.32 -17.21
C ALA A 122 -1.07 -6.21 -17.74
N ASN A 123 -0.14 -5.63 -18.52
CA ASN A 123 1.01 -6.33 -19.10
C ASN A 123 2.31 -5.57 -18.82
N TRP A 124 3.29 -6.27 -18.22
CA TRP A 124 4.68 -5.77 -18.11
C TRP A 124 5.36 -5.64 -19.49
N SER A 125 4.78 -6.20 -20.57
CA SER A 125 5.37 -6.18 -21.92
C SER A 125 5.36 -4.80 -22.58
N LEU A 126 4.54 -3.85 -22.12
CA LEU A 126 4.59 -2.48 -22.62
C LEU A 126 5.97 -1.85 -22.35
N TRP A 127 6.60 -2.21 -21.22
CA TRP A 127 7.95 -1.76 -20.90
C TRP A 127 9.01 -2.42 -21.77
N LYS A 128 8.77 -3.65 -22.26
CA LYS A 128 9.64 -4.26 -23.28
C LYS A 128 9.61 -3.45 -24.58
N HIS A 129 8.45 -2.92 -24.98
CA HIS A 129 8.35 -2.09 -26.18
C HIS A 129 8.96 -0.69 -25.99
N GLN A 130 8.82 -0.12 -24.80
CA GLN A 130 9.43 1.16 -24.46
C GLN A 130 10.97 1.06 -24.48
N MET A 131 11.55 -0.07 -24.07
CA MET A 131 12.98 -0.35 -24.24
C MET A 131 13.43 -0.55 -25.69
N ILE A 132 12.55 -1.01 -26.59
CA ILE A 132 12.88 -1.25 -28.01
C ILE A 132 12.85 0.06 -28.82
N LEU A 133 12.08 1.06 -28.39
CA LEU A 133 11.99 2.39 -29.04
C LEU A 133 12.98 3.42 -28.45
N SER A 134 13.71 3.07 -27.39
CA SER A 134 14.66 3.95 -26.70
C SER A 134 16.02 4.04 -27.41
N GLU A 135 16.04 4.66 -28.58
CA GLU A 135 17.23 5.43 -29.03
C GLU A 135 17.29 6.82 -28.35
N LEU A 136 16.31 7.12 -27.48
CA LEU A 136 16.24 8.32 -26.65
C LEU A 136 16.20 7.93 -25.17
N SER A 137 17.27 8.31 -24.46
CA SER A 137 17.49 8.31 -23.00
C SER A 137 17.49 6.95 -22.29
N GLU A 138 18.49 6.73 -21.44
CA GLU A 138 18.53 5.70 -20.39
C GLU A 138 17.49 6.03 -19.30
N ASP A 139 16.21 6.11 -19.66
CA ASP A 139 15.16 6.48 -18.71
C ASP A 139 14.89 5.31 -17.76
N HIS A 140 15.19 5.57 -16.50
CA HIS A 140 15.10 4.61 -15.42
C HIS A 140 13.63 4.37 -15.06
N ILE A 141 13.28 3.11 -14.82
CA ILE A 141 11.94 2.63 -14.45
C ILE A 141 11.38 3.40 -13.25
N GLY A 142 10.16 3.94 -13.37
CA GLY A 142 9.45 4.64 -12.28
C GLY A 142 9.87 6.09 -12.05
N LYS A 143 10.80 6.63 -12.85
CA LYS A 143 11.31 8.01 -12.68
C LYS A 143 10.53 9.05 -13.48
N HIS A 144 9.54 8.64 -14.28
CA HIS A 144 8.72 9.59 -15.02
C HIS A 144 7.85 10.41 -14.05
N PRO A 145 7.65 11.72 -14.25
CA PRO A 145 6.83 12.54 -13.35
C PRO A 145 5.41 11.99 -13.14
N THR A 146 4.83 11.37 -14.17
CA THR A 146 3.52 10.71 -14.10
C THR A 146 3.53 9.48 -13.19
N ASP A 147 4.65 8.74 -13.11
CA ASP A 147 4.78 7.56 -12.25
C ASP A 147 4.75 7.97 -10.78
N LYS A 148 5.46 9.05 -10.44
CA LYS A 148 5.45 9.62 -9.08
C LYS A 148 4.07 10.15 -8.70
N ALA A 149 3.41 10.85 -9.62
CA ALA A 149 2.05 11.32 -9.40
C ALA A 149 1.07 10.15 -9.17
N ALA A 150 1.20 9.07 -9.95
CA ALA A 150 0.36 7.88 -9.78
C ALA A 150 0.49 7.26 -8.39
N VAL A 151 1.72 7.19 -7.84
CA VAL A 151 1.94 6.71 -6.47
C VAL A 151 1.32 7.66 -5.45
N GLN A 152 1.48 8.98 -5.60
CA GLN A 152 0.89 9.96 -4.68
C GLN A 152 -0.64 9.88 -4.66
N GLU A 153 -1.27 9.73 -5.81
CA GLU A 153 -2.73 9.59 -5.94
C GLU A 153 -3.29 8.35 -5.22
N THR A 154 -2.46 7.34 -4.91
CA THR A 154 -2.93 6.21 -4.10
C THR A 154 -3.41 6.61 -2.71
N LEU A 155 -2.83 7.67 -2.12
CA LEU A 155 -3.26 8.22 -0.83
C LEU A 155 -4.65 8.86 -0.96
N THR A 156 -4.87 9.63 -2.03
CA THR A 156 -6.16 10.27 -2.35
C THR A 156 -7.26 9.23 -2.60
N LEU A 157 -6.91 8.13 -3.27
CA LEU A 157 -7.84 7.06 -3.64
C LEU A 157 -8.09 6.05 -2.51
N LEU A 158 -7.31 6.05 -1.45
CA LEU A 158 -7.44 5.10 -0.34
C LEU A 158 -8.85 5.07 0.27
N PRO A 159 -9.50 6.19 0.61
CA PRO A 159 -10.79 6.16 1.31
C PRO A 159 -11.92 5.51 0.49
N SER A 160 -11.96 5.73 -0.83
CA SER A 160 -12.94 5.05 -1.70
C SER A 160 -12.56 3.59 -1.95
N SER A 161 -11.27 3.32 -2.16
CA SER A 161 -10.76 1.99 -2.45
C SER A 161 -10.93 1.02 -1.29
N ILE A 162 -10.71 1.45 -0.04
CA ILE A 162 -10.91 0.59 1.13
C ILE A 162 -12.36 0.15 1.28
N SER A 163 -13.32 1.05 1.01
CA SER A 163 -14.75 0.73 1.04
C SER A 163 -15.12 -0.30 -0.04
N LEU A 164 -14.53 -0.17 -1.23
CA LEU A 164 -14.71 -1.14 -2.31
C LEU A 164 -14.06 -2.49 -2.01
N LEU A 165 -12.89 -2.50 -1.38
CA LEU A 165 -12.19 -3.72 -0.99
C LEU A 165 -13.03 -4.50 0.03
N LEU A 166 -13.44 -3.84 1.12
CA LEU A 166 -14.19 -4.45 2.22
C LEU A 166 -15.64 -4.82 1.85
N ALA A 167 -16.14 -4.39 0.70
CA ALA A 167 -17.43 -4.84 0.18
C ALA A 167 -17.38 -6.24 -0.47
N LYS A 168 -16.19 -6.82 -0.68
CA LYS A 168 -15.99 -8.06 -1.45
C LYS A 168 -15.59 -9.21 -0.55
N GLU A 169 -16.01 -10.43 -0.88
CA GLU A 169 -15.49 -11.62 -0.21
C GLU A 169 -14.06 -11.95 -0.69
N PRO A 170 -13.15 -12.43 0.19
CA PRO A 170 -13.31 -12.66 1.63
C PRO A 170 -12.98 -11.45 2.52
N TRP A 171 -12.71 -10.28 1.92
CA TRP A 171 -12.31 -9.05 2.65
C TRP A 171 -13.38 -8.54 3.60
N LYS A 172 -14.65 -8.74 3.25
CA LYS A 172 -15.80 -8.30 4.05
C LYS A 172 -15.76 -8.84 5.48
N GLU A 173 -15.35 -10.09 5.66
CA GLU A 173 -15.19 -10.70 6.99
C GLU A 173 -14.12 -10.00 7.84
N GLN A 174 -13.16 -9.32 7.21
CA GLN A 174 -12.09 -8.60 7.90
C GLN A 174 -12.47 -7.16 8.27
N THR A 175 -13.64 -6.65 7.83
CA THR A 175 -14.09 -5.28 8.10
C THR A 175 -13.92 -4.84 9.56
N PRO A 176 -14.30 -5.64 10.58
CA PRO A 176 -14.09 -5.26 11.97
C PRO A 176 -12.61 -5.04 12.33
N LYS A 177 -11.70 -5.83 11.76
CA LYS A 177 -10.24 -5.69 12.01
C LYS A 177 -9.69 -4.42 11.39
N PHE A 178 -10.13 -4.03 10.19
CA PHE A 178 -9.71 -2.78 9.54
C PHE A 178 -10.19 -1.56 10.33
N ILE A 179 -11.45 -1.55 10.75
CA ILE A 179 -12.01 -0.46 11.57
C ILE A 179 -11.27 -0.36 12.91
N ASP A 180 -11.10 -1.48 13.62
CA ASP A 180 -10.39 -1.50 14.89
C ASP A 180 -8.94 -1.04 14.72
N TRP A 181 -8.25 -1.49 13.67
CA TRP A 181 -6.89 -1.04 13.36
C TRP A 181 -6.80 0.47 13.11
N LEU A 182 -7.70 1.04 12.28
CA LEU A 182 -7.74 2.48 12.01
C LEU A 182 -7.95 3.28 13.30
N ILE A 183 -8.87 2.84 14.18
CA ILE A 183 -9.10 3.48 15.49
C ILE A 183 -7.85 3.36 16.38
N ASN A 184 -7.25 2.18 16.49
CA ASN A 184 -6.04 1.99 17.29
C ASN A 184 -4.85 2.82 16.78
N MET A 185 -4.75 3.06 15.47
CA MET A 185 -3.75 3.95 14.89
C MET A 185 -4.02 5.41 15.28
N MET A 186 -5.28 5.84 15.26
CA MET A 186 -5.69 7.18 15.72
C MET A 186 -5.47 7.39 17.22
N GLU A 187 -5.53 6.33 18.02
CA GLU A 187 -5.27 6.32 19.46
C GLU A 187 -3.78 6.11 19.81
N SER A 188 -2.89 5.99 18.80
CA SER A 188 -1.45 5.83 19.01
C SER A 188 -0.81 7.07 19.65
N PRO A 189 0.42 6.99 20.22
CA PRO A 189 1.09 8.12 20.84
C PRO A 189 1.11 9.35 19.92
N LYS A 190 0.84 10.55 20.46
CA LYS A 190 0.61 11.77 19.67
C LYS A 190 1.75 12.12 18.72
N GLU A 191 2.97 11.74 19.06
CA GLU A 191 4.16 12.01 18.25
C GLU A 191 4.49 10.90 17.23
N ALA A 192 3.75 9.79 17.21
CA ALA A 192 4.02 8.64 16.35
C ALA A 192 3.65 8.87 14.87
N LEU A 193 2.60 9.66 14.60
CA LEU A 193 2.07 9.89 13.26
C LEU A 193 2.35 11.31 12.76
N SER A 194 2.51 11.45 11.44
CA SER A 194 2.45 12.75 10.76
C SER A 194 1.04 13.30 10.75
N GLU A 195 0.94 14.62 10.61
CA GLU A 195 -0.35 15.29 10.46
C GLU A 195 -1.08 14.77 9.21
N SER A 196 -0.36 14.64 8.09
CA SER A 196 -0.87 14.04 6.86
C SER A 196 -1.34 12.59 7.05
N SER A 197 -0.56 11.75 7.72
CA SER A 197 -0.96 10.36 8.00
C SER A 197 -2.16 10.28 8.94
N THR A 198 -2.21 11.17 9.94
CA THR A 198 -3.35 11.27 10.86
C THR A 198 -4.63 11.64 10.10
N ASP A 199 -4.57 12.64 9.23
CA ASP A 199 -5.73 13.07 8.45
C ASP A 199 -6.14 12.04 7.40
N LEU A 200 -5.18 11.37 6.75
CA LEU A 200 -5.45 10.24 5.87
C LEU A 200 -6.21 9.12 6.59
N LEU A 201 -5.75 8.73 7.78
CA LEU A 201 -6.40 7.68 8.59
C LEU A 201 -7.81 8.10 9.03
N LYS A 202 -8.01 9.36 9.43
CA LYS A 202 -9.35 9.91 9.74
C LYS A 202 -10.29 9.83 8.54
N VAL A 203 -9.87 10.34 7.38
CA VAL A 203 -10.71 10.37 6.17
C VAL A 203 -11.01 8.94 5.72
N THR A 204 -10.03 8.04 5.80
CA THR A 204 -10.19 6.61 5.50
C THR A 204 -11.20 5.95 6.44
N LEU A 205 -11.13 6.22 7.75
CA LEU A 205 -12.10 5.73 8.73
C LEU A 205 -13.51 6.26 8.47
N LEU A 206 -13.64 7.56 8.15
CA LEU A 206 -14.91 8.19 7.82
C LEU A 206 -15.55 7.62 6.54
N ALA A 207 -14.75 7.19 5.57
CA ALA A 207 -15.27 6.55 4.36
C ALA A 207 -15.98 5.22 4.65
N LEU A 208 -15.64 4.55 5.75
CA LEU A 208 -16.27 3.30 6.20
C LEU A 208 -17.60 3.51 6.95
N ARG A 209 -18.04 4.76 7.16
CA ARG A 209 -19.23 5.10 7.98
C ARG A 209 -20.54 4.45 7.54
N SER A 210 -20.65 4.08 6.27
CA SER A 210 -21.85 3.45 5.71
C SER A 210 -21.95 1.96 6.06
N LEU A 211 -20.84 1.31 6.42
CA LEU A 211 -20.77 -0.12 6.74
C LEU A 211 -21.49 -0.43 8.06
N THR A 212 -22.15 -1.58 8.10
CA THR A 212 -22.95 -2.03 9.25
C THR A 212 -22.12 -2.22 10.52
N GLU A 213 -20.88 -2.66 10.35
CA GLU A 213 -19.88 -2.86 11.39
C GLU A 213 -19.49 -1.54 12.05
N PHE A 214 -19.44 -0.46 11.26
CA PHE A 214 -19.13 0.88 11.73
C PHE A 214 -20.27 1.49 12.57
N LYS A 215 -21.53 1.15 12.23
CA LYS A 215 -22.73 1.67 12.92
C LYS A 215 -22.93 1.09 14.32
N LYS A 216 -22.09 0.15 14.76
CA LYS A 216 -22.11 -0.34 16.15
C LYS A 216 -21.76 0.81 17.10
N LYS A 217 -22.58 1.02 18.13
CA LYS A 217 -22.45 2.14 19.08
C LYS A 217 -21.02 2.31 19.62
N ALA A 218 -20.38 1.21 20.01
CA ALA A 218 -19.01 1.23 20.54
C ALA A 218 -17.95 1.73 19.54
N VAL A 219 -18.13 1.43 18.26
CA VAL A 219 -17.23 1.89 17.18
C VAL A 219 -17.48 3.36 16.89
N TRP A 220 -18.75 3.75 16.80
CA TRP A 220 -19.15 5.12 16.50
C TRP A 220 -18.67 6.11 17.56
N THR A 221 -18.82 5.79 18.86
CA THR A 221 -18.34 6.64 19.96
C THR A 221 -16.82 6.85 19.93
N ARG A 222 -16.04 5.77 19.70
CA ARG A 222 -14.56 5.87 19.59
C ARG A 222 -14.12 6.65 18.36
N ALA A 223 -14.74 6.41 17.20
CA ALA A 223 -14.35 7.02 15.94
C ALA A 223 -14.59 8.55 15.89
N TYR A 224 -15.60 9.06 16.62
CA TYR A 224 -15.94 10.48 16.68
C TYR A 224 -15.48 11.18 17.97
N GLY A 225 -14.77 10.48 18.87
CA GLY A 225 -14.18 11.07 20.08
C GLY A 225 -15.18 11.59 21.11
N TRP A 226 -16.31 10.90 21.29
CA TRP A 226 -17.29 11.16 22.36
C TRP A 226 -16.91 10.47 23.67
#